data_AF-A0A1V5MS81-F1
#
_entry.id   AF-A0A1V5MS81-F1
#
_cell.length_a   1.000
_cell.length_b   1.000
_cell.length_c   1.000
_cell.angle_alpha   90.00
_cell.angle_beta   90.00
_cell.angle_gamma   90.00
#
_symmetry.space_group_name_H-M   'P 1'
#
loop_
_entity.id
_entity.type
_entity.pdbx_description
1 polymer ?
#
loop_
_entity_poly.entity_id
_entity_poly.type
_entity_poly.pdbx_seq_one_letter_code
_entity_poly.pdbx_strand_id
1 'polypeptide(L)' 'MKPDPAEVQKYFKPGQWNEMTITARGRHLTVFVNGYKTADLPDDPGRLEGPIGLQLHGGMDMNVRFKNLKIKIL' A
#
# COMPACT_ATOMS: atom_id res chain seq x y z
N MET A 1 4.38 -11.02 9.34
CA MET A 1 4.53 -10.45 10.71
C MET A 1 3.70 -9.18 10.77
N LYS A 2 2.93 -8.94 11.84
CA LYS A 2 2.22 -7.66 12.01
C LYS A 2 3.22 -6.61 12.55
N PRO A 3 3.23 -5.37 12.03
CA PRO A 3 4.13 -4.34 12.54
C PRO A 3 3.77 -3.92 13.97
N ASP A 4 4.75 -3.43 14.72
CA ASP A 4 4.54 -2.84 16.04
C ASP A 4 3.60 -1.63 15.93
N PRO A 5 2.50 -1.57 16.71
CA PRO A 5 1.60 -0.42 16.72
C PRO A 5 2.30 0.94 16.92
N ALA A 6 3.36 1.01 17.72
CA ALA A 6 4.10 2.24 17.95
C ALA A 6 4.84 2.71 16.68
N GLU A 7 5.33 1.78 15.86
CA GLU A 7 5.92 2.11 14.57
C GLU A 7 4.85 2.58 13.57
N VAL A 8 3.68 1.94 13.57
CA VAL A 8 2.56 2.30 12.67
C VAL A 8 2.11 3.74 12.87
N GLN A 9 2.05 4.19 14.12
CA GLN A 9 1.62 5.57 14.45
C GLN A 9 2.53 6.65 13.86
N LYS A 10 3.77 6.32 13.49
CA LYS A 10 4.71 7.29 12.88
C LYS A 10 4.28 7.71 11.47
N TYR A 11 3.61 6.82 10.74
CA TYR A 11 3.33 7.03 9.32
C TYR A 11 1.86 6.90 8.96
N PHE A 12 1.03 6.22 9.73
CA PHE A 12 -0.40 6.12 9.46
C PHE A 12 -1.18 7.19 10.20
N LYS A 13 -2.06 7.90 9.48
CA LYS A 13 -2.90 8.98 10.01
C LYS A 13 -4.37 8.56 9.96
N PRO A 14 -4.95 8.05 11.07
CA PRO A 14 -6.36 7.64 11.11
C PRO A 14 -7.30 8.80 10.79
N GLY A 15 -8.32 8.56 9.97
CA GLY A 15 -9.32 9.57 9.59
C GLY A 15 -8.81 10.67 8.65
N GLN A 16 -7.53 10.64 8.25
CA GLN A 16 -6.92 11.60 7.33
C GLN A 16 -6.52 10.94 6.01
N TRP A 17 -6.17 11.77 5.02
CA TRP A 17 -5.58 11.28 3.78
C TRP A 17 -4.17 10.74 4.05
N ASN A 18 -3.95 9.50 3.61
CA ASN A 18 -2.63 8.88 3.59
C ASN A 18 -2.19 8.73 2.13
N GLU A 19 -0.98 9.16 1.83
CA GLU A 19 -0.38 8.95 0.52
C GLU A 19 0.27 7.57 0.48
N MET A 20 -0.05 6.79 -0.54
CA MET A 20 0.54 5.47 -0.76
C MET A 20 1.27 5.46 -2.09
N THR A 21 2.54 5.09 -2.07
CA THR A 21 3.35 4.87 -3.27
C THR A 21 3.75 3.41 -3.33
N ILE A 22 3.45 2.74 -4.44
CA ILE A 22 3.80 1.35 -4.70
C ILE A 22 4.71 1.33 -5.92
N THR A 23 5.88 0.72 -5.79
CA THR A 23 6.78 0.46 -6.93
C THR A 23 6.90 -1.04 -7.12
N ALA A 24 6.60 -1.51 -8.32
CA ALA A 24 6.84 -2.88 -8.75
C ALA A 24 7.87 -2.85 -9.89
N ARG A 25 9.03 -3.48 -9.69
CA ARG A 25 10.12 -3.59 -10.67
C ARG A 25 10.54 -5.05 -10.76
N GLY A 26 10.12 -5.74 -11.82
CA GLY A 26 10.25 -7.19 -11.89
C GLY A 26 9.55 -7.82 -10.69
N ARG A 27 10.28 -8.56 -9.85
CA ARG A 27 9.77 -9.20 -8.63
C ARG A 27 9.99 -8.39 -7.35
N HIS A 28 10.61 -7.21 -7.48
CA HIS A 28 10.84 -6.31 -6.35
C HIS A 28 9.64 -5.39 -6.17
N LEU A 29 8.89 -5.60 -5.08
CA LEU A 29 7.83 -4.69 -4.64
C LEU A 29 8.27 -3.87 -3.43
N THR A 30 8.00 -2.58 -3.48
CA THR A 30 8.14 -1.69 -2.32
C THR A 30 6.85 -0.90 -2.12
N VAL A 31 6.48 -0.71 -0.85
CA VAL A 31 5.30 0.06 -0.47
C VAL A 31 5.75 1.15 0.50
N PHE A 32 5.29 2.37 0.23
CA PHE A 32 5.48 3.52 1.09
C PHE A 32 4.13 4.08 1.51
N VAL A 33 4.01 4.45 2.79
CA VAL A 33 2.87 5.18 3.34
C VAL A 33 3.39 6.49 3.94
N ASN A 34 2.88 7.63 3.47
CA ASN A 34 3.32 8.96 3.88
C ASN A 34 4.86 9.12 3.89
N GLY A 35 5.55 8.53 2.89
CA GLY A 35 7.01 8.58 2.74
C GLY A 35 7.81 7.52 3.51
N TYR A 36 7.17 6.73 4.39
CA TYR A 36 7.84 5.67 5.14
C TYR A 36 7.74 4.34 4.40
N LYS A 37 8.87 3.63 4.23
CA LYS A 37 8.89 2.29 3.61
C LYS A 37 8.26 1.28 4.58
N THR A 38 7.07 0.80 4.25
CA THR A 38 6.29 -0.12 5.12
C THR A 38 6.40 -1.58 4.66
N ALA A 39 6.75 -1.82 3.41
CA ALA A 39 7.03 -3.15 2.90
C ALA A 39 8.14 -3.12 1.84
N ASP A 40 8.95 -4.18 1.84
CA ASP A 40 10.04 -4.40 0.89
C ASP A 40 10.12 -5.91 0.60
N LEU A 41 9.73 -6.32 -0.60
CA LEU A 41 9.66 -7.71 -1.04
C LEU A 41 10.57 -7.85 -2.26
N PRO A 42 11.84 -8.26 -2.09
CA PRO A 42 12.82 -8.28 -3.19
C PRO A 42 12.55 -9.35 -4.25
N ASP A 43 11.89 -10.46 -3.89
CA ASP A 43 11.61 -11.60 -4.77
C ASP A 43 10.21 -12.15 -4.53
N ASP A 44 9.18 -11.33 -4.79
CA ASP A 44 7.80 -11.73 -4.60
C ASP A 44 7.41 -12.85 -5.60
N PRO A 45 6.82 -13.97 -5.14
CA PRO A 45 6.41 -15.07 -6.00
C PRO A 45 5.09 -14.79 -6.75
N GLY A 46 4.48 -13.62 -6.54
CA GLY A 46 3.22 -13.22 -7.17
C GLY A 46 3.30 -13.04 -8.69
N ARG A 47 2.16 -12.65 -9.27
CA ARG A 47 2.02 -12.41 -10.71
C ARG A 47 2.76 -11.12 -11.10
N LEU A 48 3.45 -11.13 -12.25
CA LEU A 48 4.17 -9.97 -12.77
C LEU A 48 3.26 -8.92 -13.40
N GLU A 49 2.09 -9.32 -13.86
CA GLU A 49 1.13 -8.46 -14.54
C GLU A 49 -0.31 -8.78 -14.13
N GLY A 50 -1.17 -7.77 -14.27
CA GLY A 50 -2.58 -7.89 -13.96
C GLY A 50 -3.25 -6.53 -13.78
N PRO A 51 -4.58 -6.53 -13.57
CA PRO A 51 -5.31 -5.32 -13.27
C PRO A 51 -4.97 -4.79 -11.87
N ILE A 52 -5.08 -3.47 -11.68
CA ILE A 52 -4.99 -2.84 -10.37
C ILE A 52 -6.39 -2.80 -9.75
N GLY A 53 -6.53 -3.41 -8.59
CA GLY A 53 -7.79 -3.46 -7.83
C GLY A 53 -7.72 -2.62 -6.55
N LEU A 54 -8.81 -1.91 -6.26
CA LEU A 54 -9.02 -1.28 -4.96
C LEU A 54 -9.99 -2.17 -4.16
N GLN A 55 -9.49 -2.81 -3.10
CA GLN A 55 -10.29 -3.73 -2.30
C GLN A 55 -10.82 -3.03 -1.04
N LEU A 56 -12.12 -3.22 -0.77
CA LEU A 56 -12.74 -2.98 0.53
C LEU A 56 -13.14 -4.35 1.10
N HIS A 57 -12.80 -4.62 2.36
CA HIS A 57 -13.09 -5.91 2.97
C HIS A 57 -14.57 -5.97 3.40
N GLY A 58 -15.29 -7.02 2.99
CA GLY A 58 -16.69 -7.20 3.36
C GLY A 58 -16.87 -7.59 4.83
N GLY A 59 -18.08 -7.38 5.37
CA GLY A 59 -18.42 -7.81 6.74
C GLY A 59 -17.90 -6.90 7.86
N MET A 60 -17.37 -5.73 7.53
CA MET A 60 -16.97 -4.70 8.49
C MET A 60 -17.68 -3.39 8.17
N ASP A 61 -18.04 -2.62 9.20
CA ASP A 61 -18.47 -1.23 9.03
C ASP A 61 -17.23 -0.38 8.70
N MET A 62 -17.03 -0.09 7.43
CA MET A 62 -15.87 0.66 6.96
C MET A 62 -16.20 1.62 5.82
N ASN A 63 -15.63 2.82 5.93
CA ASN A 63 -15.67 3.85 4.89
C ASN A 63 -14.24 4.13 4.41
N VAL A 64 -13.98 3.88 3.13
CA VAL A 64 -12.69 4.19 2.49
C VAL A 64 -12.95 5.10 1.29
N ARG A 65 -12.12 6.14 1.17
CA ARG A 65 -12.18 7.09 0.05
C ARG A 65 -10.82 7.13 -0.63
N PHE A 66 -10.81 7.13 -1.96
CA PHE A 66 -9.61 7.23 -2.78
C PHE A 66 -9.63 8.54 -3.56
N LYS A 67 -8.46 9.16 -3.76
CA LYS A 67 -8.28 10.32 -4.64
C LYS A 67 -6.89 10.33 -5.24
N ASN A 68 -6.70 11.07 -6.33
CA ASN A 68 -5.40 11.29 -6.98
C ASN A 68 -4.67 9.99 -7.38
N LEU A 69 -5.42 8.97 -7.84
CA LEU A 69 -4.87 7.73 -8.36
C LEU A 69 -4.08 8.02 -9.65
N LYS A 70 -2.79 7.69 -9.66
CA LYS A 70 -1.89 7.86 -10.80
C LYS A 70 -1.09 6.59 -11.00
N ILE A 71 -0.85 6.25 -12.26
CA ILE A 71 -0.04 5.10 -12.67
C ILE A 71 0.98 5.60 -13.68
N LYS A 72 2.22 5.13 -13.54
CA LYS A 72 3.30 5.36 -14.49
C LYS A 72 3.99 4.02 -14.75
N ILE A 73 4.10 3.66 -16.02
CA ILE A 73 4.96 2.55 -16.43
C ILE A 73 6.41 3.03 -16.36
N LEU A 74 7.27 2.24 -15.73
CA LEU A 74 8.68 2.56 -15.49
C LEU A 74 9.58 2.10 -16.63
#